data_AF-A0AAX7URE6-F1
#
_entry.id   AF-A0AAX7URE6-F1
#
_cell.length_a   1.000
_cell.length_b   1.000
_cell.length_c   1.000
_cell.angle_alpha   90.00
_cell.angle_beta   90.00
_cell.angle_gamma   90.00
#
_symmetry.space_group_name_H-M   'P 1'
#
loop_
_entity.id
_entity.type
_entity.pdbx_description
1 polymer ?
#
loop_
_entity_poly.entity_id
_entity_poly.type
_entity_poly.pdbx_seq_one_letter_code
_entity_poly.pdbx_strand_id
1 'polypeptide(L)'
;MQTSRHSTYSVRSSSSSRAPAMSITRTSAPLYKSSSIHGGAGGTKISVSSSYRSGLGSSMAAGSGAGGFSSNIQVSGNSADIMGNEKFAMQNLNDRLASYLETVRNLEQANLKLEIKIKEALEKSGPDFRDYSKYQAILDDLRKKVFDATIDNARLVLNIDNARLAADDFRVKYESELAIRQSVEADIVGLRKVIDDTNLTRMNLESEIEALKEELIHLKKNHENEVIELRNQIAQSGVHVDVDAPKGQDLAQIMAEIRAKYEKMAKKNQEELKAWHESQITEVQTQVTQNTEALKGAQTEVHELRRQIQTLEIELESQKSLKASLEGTLRDTELRYNMEIESLNTIILGLEAEIATYRRLLDGGDFKLQDALEEQKTTVTKTKKVMTVTQTLVDGKVVSSSTETKNL
;
A
#
# COMPACT_ATOMS: atom_id res chain seq x y z
N MET A 1 -26.78 48.55 -31.61
CA MET A 1 -25.37 48.11 -31.72
C MET A 1 -24.81 47.97 -30.32
N GLN A 2 -24.87 46.77 -29.73
CA GLN A 2 -24.31 46.45 -28.42
C GLN A 2 -23.33 45.30 -28.63
N THR A 3 -22.05 45.56 -28.42
CA THR A 3 -20.97 44.58 -28.51
C THR A 3 -20.88 43.84 -27.18
N SER A 4 -21.49 42.66 -27.12
CA SER A 4 -21.33 41.72 -25.99
C SER A 4 -19.92 41.13 -26.04
N ARG A 5 -19.07 41.50 -25.06
CA ARG A 5 -17.78 40.84 -24.82
C ARG A 5 -18.01 39.65 -23.89
N HIS A 6 -18.09 38.45 -24.45
CA HIS A 6 -17.95 37.22 -23.68
C HIS A 6 -16.46 36.95 -23.41
N SER A 7 -16.07 36.98 -22.14
CA SER A 7 -14.76 36.52 -21.68
C SER A 7 -14.87 35.05 -21.30
N THR A 8 -14.40 34.16 -22.17
CA THR A 8 -14.39 32.72 -21.94
C THR A 8 -13.11 32.36 -21.17
N TYR A 9 -13.21 32.13 -19.86
CA TYR A 9 -12.11 31.53 -19.11
C TYR A 9 -12.12 30.02 -19.33
N SER A 10 -11.03 29.48 -19.90
CA SER A 10 -10.77 28.05 -19.94
C SER A 10 -9.75 27.71 -18.86
N VAL A 11 -10.12 26.81 -17.96
CA VAL A 11 -9.21 26.28 -16.92
C VAL A 11 -8.71 24.94 -17.42
N ARG A 12 -7.46 24.88 -17.90
CA ARG A 12 -6.78 23.63 -18.20
C ARG A 12 -6.15 23.08 -16.93
N SER A 13 -6.73 22.02 -16.37
CA SER A 13 -6.07 21.16 -15.39
C SER A 13 -5.13 20.21 -16.11
N SER A 14 -3.82 20.46 -16.06
CA SER A 14 -2.81 19.52 -16.53
C SER A 14 -2.34 18.63 -15.37
N SER A 15 -2.90 17.43 -15.29
CA SER A 15 -2.34 16.32 -14.52
C SER A 15 -1.21 15.66 -15.32
N SER A 16 -0.04 15.54 -14.67
CA SER A 16 0.98 14.50 -14.79
C SER A 16 0.92 13.57 -16.02
N SER A 17 1.99 13.57 -16.83
CA SER A 17 2.73 12.33 -17.12
C SER A 17 3.94 12.58 -18.02
N ARG A 18 4.99 11.78 -17.77
CA ARG A 18 6.10 11.42 -18.67
C ARG A 18 7.40 12.22 -18.52
N ALA A 19 8.14 11.90 -17.46
CA ALA A 19 9.60 12.01 -17.45
C ALA A 19 10.22 10.98 -18.42
N PRO A 20 11.40 11.25 -19.02
CA PRO A 20 12.01 10.39 -20.02
C PRO A 20 12.48 9.07 -19.39
N ALA A 21 12.15 7.96 -20.05
CA ALA A 21 12.70 6.66 -19.73
C ALA A 21 14.21 6.66 -20.06
N MET A 22 15.03 6.87 -19.04
CA MET A 22 16.45 6.51 -19.09
C MET A 22 16.54 4.99 -19.07
N SER A 23 16.87 4.38 -20.22
CA SER A 23 17.23 2.98 -20.29
C SER A 23 18.60 2.79 -19.65
N ILE A 24 18.61 2.55 -18.34
CA ILE A 24 19.78 1.96 -17.69
C ILE A 24 19.82 0.50 -18.10
N THR A 25 20.64 0.19 -19.09
CA THR A 25 21.11 -1.17 -19.34
C THR A 25 21.88 -1.59 -18.10
N ARG A 26 21.20 -2.24 -17.15
CA ARG A 26 21.84 -2.97 -16.08
C ARG A 26 22.64 -4.09 -16.73
N THR A 27 23.95 -3.91 -16.85
CA THR A 27 24.87 -5.03 -17.01
C THR A 27 24.72 -5.88 -15.75
N SER A 28 23.94 -6.95 -15.86
CA SER A 28 23.82 -7.95 -14.82
C SER A 28 25.20 -8.57 -14.59
N ALA A 29 25.81 -8.29 -13.43
CA ALA A 29 26.83 -9.17 -12.90
C ALA A 29 26.24 -10.59 -12.78
N PRO A 30 27.03 -11.66 -13.01
CA PRO A 30 26.52 -13.02 -12.97
C PRO A 30 26.02 -13.33 -11.56
N LEU A 31 24.72 -13.60 -11.42
CA LEU A 31 24.17 -14.18 -10.21
C LEU A 31 24.67 -15.64 -10.13
N TYR A 32 25.46 -15.94 -9.11
CA TYR A 32 25.60 -17.32 -8.64
C TYR A 32 24.28 -17.73 -8.00
N LYS A 33 23.43 -18.47 -8.74
CA LYS A 33 22.29 -19.19 -8.15
C LYS A 33 22.77 -20.55 -7.66
N SER A 34 22.38 -20.95 -6.46
CA SER A 34 22.58 -22.33 -6.01
C SER A 34 21.70 -23.29 -6.84
N SER A 35 22.19 -24.51 -7.01
CA SER A 35 21.46 -25.60 -7.63
C SER A 35 20.15 -25.84 -6.89
N SER A 36 19.04 -25.76 -7.61
CA SER A 36 17.73 -26.16 -7.09
C SER A 36 17.42 -27.57 -7.54
N ILE A 37 17.03 -28.42 -6.59
CA ILE A 37 16.56 -29.79 -6.81
C ILE A 37 15.04 -29.71 -6.77
N HIS A 38 14.38 -30.13 -7.85
CA HIS A 38 12.92 -30.24 -7.88
C HIS A 38 12.55 -31.71 -8.02
N GLY A 39 11.93 -32.26 -6.97
CA GLY A 39 11.34 -33.59 -6.94
C GLY A 39 9.83 -33.47 -6.93
N GLY A 40 9.17 -33.91 -8.00
CA GLY A 40 7.71 -34.01 -8.04
C GLY A 40 7.22 -35.13 -7.11
N ALA A 41 6.13 -34.87 -6.38
CA ALA A 41 5.46 -35.87 -5.56
C ALA A 41 5.10 -37.10 -6.43
N GLY A 42 5.62 -38.27 -6.05
CA GLY A 42 5.52 -39.51 -6.84
C GLY A 42 6.85 -40.04 -7.39
N GLY A 43 7.94 -39.92 -6.64
CA GLY A 43 9.00 -40.93 -6.50
C GLY A 43 9.51 -41.72 -7.70
N THR A 44 9.74 -41.14 -8.89
CA THR A 44 10.54 -41.84 -9.93
C THR A 44 11.40 -40.94 -10.83
N LYS A 45 11.51 -39.63 -10.58
CA LYS A 45 12.40 -38.76 -11.36
C LYS A 45 12.82 -37.50 -10.61
N ILE A 46 14.12 -37.36 -10.41
CA ILE A 46 14.80 -36.19 -9.85
C ILE A 46 15.42 -35.45 -11.03
N SER A 47 15.03 -34.20 -11.26
CA SER A 47 15.66 -33.36 -12.29
C SER A 47 16.54 -32.32 -11.61
N VAL A 48 17.84 -32.35 -11.93
CA VAL A 48 18.86 -31.44 -11.38
C VAL A 48 19.28 -30.50 -12.50
N SER A 49 18.94 -29.22 -12.42
CA SER A 49 19.45 -28.24 -13.38
C SER A 49 20.82 -27.74 -12.91
N SER A 50 21.88 -28.22 -13.55
CA SER A 50 23.23 -27.68 -13.44
C SER A 50 23.55 -26.90 -14.71
N SER A 51 23.80 -25.60 -14.60
CA SER A 51 24.34 -24.80 -15.69
C SER A 51 25.85 -24.98 -15.76
N TYR A 52 26.29 -26.11 -16.32
CA TYR A 52 27.64 -26.25 -16.83
C TYR A 52 27.65 -25.85 -18.30
N ARG A 53 28.35 -24.77 -18.64
CA ARG A 53 28.87 -24.58 -20.01
C ARG A 53 30.06 -25.51 -20.14
N SER A 54 29.82 -26.76 -20.53
CA SER A 54 30.85 -27.60 -21.13
C SER A 54 30.69 -27.47 -22.64
N GLY A 55 31.64 -26.78 -23.27
CA GLY A 55 31.84 -26.87 -24.70
C GLY A 55 32.41 -28.23 -25.00
N LEU A 56 31.64 -29.08 -25.68
CA LEU A 56 32.18 -30.09 -26.59
C LEU A 56 31.04 -30.53 -27.49
N GLY A 57 31.02 -29.98 -28.71
CA GLY A 57 30.15 -30.44 -29.76
C GLY A 57 30.54 -31.85 -30.19
N SER A 58 29.76 -32.84 -29.76
CA SER A 58 29.74 -34.15 -30.37
C SER A 58 28.97 -34.05 -31.68
N SER A 59 29.69 -33.86 -32.79
CA SER A 59 29.16 -34.01 -34.13
C SER A 59 28.89 -35.48 -34.41
N MET A 60 27.63 -35.77 -34.73
CA MET A 60 27.21 -36.98 -35.40
C MET A 60 27.84 -37.04 -36.80
N ALA A 61 28.57 -38.11 -37.09
CA ALA A 61 28.88 -38.60 -38.44
C ALA A 61 29.04 -40.12 -38.30
N ALA A 62 28.06 -40.93 -38.69
CA ALA A 62 27.81 -41.37 -40.06
C ALA A 62 29.05 -42.01 -40.71
N GLY A 63 29.06 -43.33 -40.81
CA GLY A 63 29.92 -44.04 -41.77
C GLY A 63 30.44 -45.40 -41.32
N SER A 64 30.03 -46.44 -42.06
CA SER A 64 30.79 -47.67 -42.39
C SER A 64 31.34 -48.52 -41.24
N GLY A 65 30.97 -49.78 -41.04
CA GLY A 65 30.81 -50.82 -42.05
C GLY A 65 32.16 -51.46 -42.38
N ALA A 66 32.26 -52.77 -42.13
CA ALA A 66 33.24 -53.75 -42.65
C ALA A 66 34.44 -54.18 -41.77
N GLY A 67 34.58 -55.51 -41.65
CA GLY A 67 35.82 -56.26 -41.33
C GLY A 67 35.90 -56.75 -39.88
N GLY A 68 35.67 -58.01 -39.51
CA GLY A 68 35.72 -59.26 -40.29
C GLY A 68 37.12 -59.87 -40.31
N PHE A 69 37.20 -61.18 -40.03
CA PHE A 69 38.32 -62.13 -40.20
C PHE A 69 39.26 -62.32 -38.99
N SER A 70 39.19 -63.42 -38.22
CA SER A 70 39.19 -64.88 -38.48
C SER A 70 40.58 -65.48 -38.65
N SER A 71 40.92 -66.29 -37.65
CA SER A 71 41.85 -67.41 -37.63
C SER A 71 41.75 -68.32 -38.87
N ASN A 72 42.90 -68.72 -39.42
CA ASN A 72 43.06 -69.91 -40.27
C ASN A 72 44.45 -70.53 -40.03
N ILE A 73 44.52 -71.72 -39.43
CA ILE A 73 45.61 -72.66 -39.65
C ILE A 73 44.99 -73.96 -40.13
N GLN A 74 45.26 -74.27 -41.40
CA GLN A 74 44.89 -75.49 -42.09
C GLN A 74 45.58 -76.70 -41.45
N VAL A 75 44.78 -77.70 -41.09
CA VAL A 75 45.23 -79.08 -40.85
C VAL A 75 44.94 -79.85 -42.14
N SER A 76 45.99 -80.15 -42.90
CA SER A 76 45.95 -81.10 -44.01
C SER A 76 46.53 -82.42 -43.52
N GLY A 77 45.68 -83.44 -43.42
CA GLY A 77 46.08 -84.80 -43.10
C GLY A 77 46.79 -85.46 -44.28
N ASN A 78 47.86 -86.19 -43.98
CA ASN A 78 48.34 -87.29 -44.79
C ASN A 78 48.76 -88.42 -43.83
N SER A 79 48.04 -89.52 -43.92
CA SER A 79 48.22 -90.74 -43.14
C SER A 79 49.37 -91.58 -43.70
N ALA A 80 50.46 -91.73 -42.95
CA ALA A 80 51.36 -92.90 -42.90
C ALA A 80 52.71 -92.52 -42.28
N ASP A 81 52.80 -92.52 -40.94
CA ASP A 81 53.95 -93.07 -40.18
C ASP A 81 53.69 -92.88 -38.67
N ILE A 82 53.13 -93.95 -38.10
CA ILE A 82 52.88 -94.13 -36.67
C ILE A 82 54.21 -94.54 -36.02
N MET A 83 54.49 -93.99 -34.83
CA MET A 83 55.51 -94.43 -33.84
C MET A 83 56.88 -93.69 -33.74
N GLY A 84 57.01 -92.45 -34.24
CA GLY A 84 58.22 -91.61 -34.03
C GLY A 84 57.98 -90.15 -33.55
N ASN A 85 56.75 -89.65 -33.62
CA ASN A 85 56.45 -88.21 -33.49
C ASN A 85 55.92 -87.79 -32.09
N GLU A 86 55.50 -88.74 -31.24
CA GLU A 86 55.01 -88.44 -29.88
C GLU A 86 56.09 -87.87 -28.97
N LYS A 87 57.33 -88.35 -29.10
CA LYS A 87 58.46 -87.87 -28.29
C LYS A 87 58.82 -86.43 -28.65
N PHE A 88 58.79 -86.08 -29.94
CA PHE A 88 59.04 -84.72 -30.41
C PHE A 88 57.88 -83.78 -30.06
N ALA A 89 56.63 -84.27 -30.14
CA ALA A 89 55.46 -83.53 -29.67
C ALA A 89 55.50 -83.27 -28.15
N MET A 90 55.94 -84.25 -27.35
CA MET A 90 56.14 -84.10 -25.90
C MET A 90 57.30 -83.16 -25.56
N GLN A 91 58.38 -83.17 -26.33
CA GLN A 91 59.47 -82.19 -26.18
C GLN A 91 58.99 -80.77 -26.49
N ASN A 92 58.28 -80.56 -27.60
CA ASN A 92 57.73 -79.26 -27.96
C ASN A 92 56.70 -78.75 -26.91
N LEU A 93 55.88 -79.65 -26.35
CA LEU A 93 55.00 -79.31 -25.24
C LEU A 93 55.77 -78.93 -23.98
N ASN A 94 56.84 -79.66 -23.65
CA ASN A 94 57.69 -79.35 -22.50
C ASN A 94 58.47 -78.03 -22.69
N ASP A 95 58.96 -77.73 -23.89
CA ASP A 95 59.64 -76.46 -24.20
C ASP A 95 58.65 -75.29 -24.13
N ARG A 96 57.41 -75.51 -24.59
CA ARG A 96 56.32 -74.54 -24.44
C ARG A 96 55.92 -74.37 -22.98
N LEU A 97 55.89 -75.43 -22.19
CA LEU A 97 55.62 -75.37 -20.75
C LEU A 97 56.76 -74.66 -20.00
N ALA A 98 58.01 -74.88 -20.39
CA ALA A 98 59.17 -74.18 -19.84
C ALA A 98 59.11 -72.68 -20.12
N SER A 99 58.78 -72.28 -21.37
CA SER A 99 58.56 -70.85 -21.69
C SER A 99 57.33 -70.27 -20.98
N TYR A 100 56.26 -71.04 -20.76
CA TYR A 100 55.14 -70.61 -19.92
C TYR A 100 55.55 -70.43 -18.45
N LEU A 101 56.35 -71.33 -17.88
CA LEU A 101 56.85 -71.19 -16.52
C LEU A 101 57.79 -69.98 -16.38
N GLU A 102 58.63 -69.71 -17.38
CA GLU A 102 59.51 -68.55 -17.39
C GLU A 102 58.72 -67.23 -17.51
N THR A 103 57.69 -67.19 -18.36
CA THR A 103 56.80 -66.02 -18.47
C THR A 103 55.99 -65.79 -17.19
N VAL A 104 55.47 -66.84 -16.55
CA VAL A 104 54.79 -66.74 -15.25
C VAL A 104 55.74 -66.20 -14.19
N ARG A 105 56.97 -66.72 -14.10
CA ARG A 105 57.97 -66.23 -13.14
C ARG A 105 58.31 -64.74 -13.36
N ASN A 106 58.42 -64.31 -14.62
CA ASN A 106 58.66 -62.90 -14.96
C ASN A 106 57.45 -62.02 -14.59
N LEU A 107 56.23 -62.50 -14.80
CA LEU A 107 54.99 -61.81 -14.43
C LEU A 107 54.83 -61.72 -12.91
N GLU A 108 55.15 -62.76 -12.15
CA GLU A 108 55.16 -62.74 -10.69
C GLU A 108 56.16 -61.72 -10.16
N GLN A 109 57.37 -61.66 -10.72
CA GLN A 109 58.35 -60.65 -10.34
C GLN A 109 57.91 -59.23 -10.71
N ALA A 110 57.27 -59.05 -11.86
CA ALA A 110 56.72 -57.76 -12.26
C ALA A 110 55.57 -57.32 -11.35
N ASN A 111 54.67 -58.23 -10.99
CA ASN A 111 53.57 -57.98 -10.05
C ASN A 111 54.11 -57.62 -8.66
N LEU A 112 55.10 -58.35 -8.13
CA LEU A 112 55.75 -58.00 -6.87
C LEU A 112 56.35 -56.60 -6.90
N LYS A 113 57.01 -56.22 -7.99
CA LYS A 113 57.55 -54.86 -8.16
C LYS A 113 56.46 -53.80 -8.22
N LEU A 114 55.33 -54.08 -8.88
CA LEU A 114 54.19 -53.17 -8.95
C LEU A 114 53.50 -53.02 -7.60
N GLU A 115 53.31 -54.10 -6.85
CA GLU A 115 52.74 -54.07 -5.50
C GLU A 115 53.58 -53.23 -4.54
N ILE A 116 54.91 -53.36 -4.60
CA ILE A 116 55.82 -52.53 -3.81
C ILE A 116 55.65 -51.05 -4.18
N LYS A 117 55.61 -50.72 -5.48
CA LYS A 117 55.40 -49.35 -5.95
C LYS A 117 54.04 -48.78 -5.55
N ILE A 118 52.98 -49.59 -5.58
CA ILE A 118 51.64 -49.18 -5.13
C ILE A 118 51.66 -48.90 -3.63
N LYS A 119 52.27 -49.76 -2.82
CA LYS A 119 52.41 -49.54 -1.37
C LYS A 119 53.19 -48.27 -1.05
N GLU A 120 54.33 -48.08 -1.72
CA GLU A 120 55.16 -46.88 -1.54
C GLU A 120 54.42 -45.60 -1.99
N ALA A 121 53.64 -45.67 -3.08
CA ALA A 121 52.81 -44.57 -3.53
C ALA A 121 51.66 -44.28 -2.57
N LEU A 122 51.05 -45.30 -1.96
CA LEU A 122 49.98 -45.13 -0.96
C LEU A 122 50.51 -44.55 0.36
N GLU A 123 51.72 -44.95 0.76
CA GLU A 123 52.39 -44.44 1.97
C GLU A 123 52.86 -43.00 1.79
N LYS A 124 53.37 -42.65 0.60
CA LYS A 124 53.71 -41.26 0.24
C LYS A 124 52.47 -40.40 -0.02
N SER A 125 51.42 -40.99 -0.57
CA SER A 125 50.12 -40.37 -0.76
C SER A 125 49.29 -40.54 0.51
N GLY A 126 49.77 -39.96 1.61
CA GLY A 126 48.93 -39.73 2.79
C GLY A 126 47.65 -38.94 2.43
N PRO A 127 46.67 -38.85 3.36
CA PRO A 127 45.43 -38.11 3.10
C PRO A 127 45.77 -36.70 2.60
N ASP A 128 45.18 -36.31 1.47
CA ASP A 128 45.44 -35.08 0.69
C ASP A 128 45.40 -33.83 1.59
N PHE A 129 46.53 -33.52 2.24
CA PHE A 129 46.68 -32.42 3.19
C PHE A 129 47.01 -31.17 2.40
N ARG A 130 46.02 -30.61 1.70
CA ARG A 130 46.12 -29.24 1.21
C ARG A 130 46.10 -28.30 2.42
N ASP A 131 47.20 -27.59 2.63
CA ASP A 131 47.32 -26.57 3.68
C ASP A 131 46.40 -25.36 3.40
N TYR A 132 45.16 -25.41 3.88
CA TYR A 132 44.21 -24.30 3.79
C TYR A 132 44.47 -23.19 4.81
N SER A 133 45.46 -23.34 5.70
CA SER A 133 45.79 -22.40 6.77
C SER A 133 46.05 -20.97 6.27
N LYS A 134 46.57 -20.81 5.03
CA LYS A 134 46.83 -19.48 4.43
C LYS A 134 45.54 -18.71 4.12
N TYR A 135 44.45 -19.41 3.81
CA TYR A 135 43.16 -18.80 3.51
C TYR A 135 42.36 -18.48 4.77
N GLN A 136 42.70 -19.11 5.90
CA GLN A 136 41.99 -18.92 7.16
C GLN A 136 42.07 -17.48 7.66
N ALA A 137 43.27 -16.88 7.64
CA ALA A 137 43.44 -15.47 8.04
C ALA A 137 42.64 -14.51 7.14
N ILE A 138 42.60 -14.76 5.83
CA ILE A 138 41.84 -13.95 4.86
C ILE A 138 40.32 -14.12 5.09
N LEU A 139 39.87 -15.35 5.36
CA LEU A 139 38.47 -15.64 5.66
C LEU A 139 38.02 -14.98 6.96
N ASP A 140 38.87 -14.98 7.99
CA ASP A 140 38.55 -14.36 9.27
C ASP A 140 38.52 -12.83 9.16
N ASP A 141 39.42 -12.22 8.40
CA ASP A 141 39.37 -10.79 8.07
C ASP A 141 38.10 -10.42 7.26
N LEU A 142 37.70 -11.26 6.29
CA LEU A 142 36.48 -11.05 5.52
C LEU A 142 35.24 -11.20 6.40
N ARG A 143 35.18 -12.21 7.26
CA ARG A 143 34.09 -12.40 8.23
C ARG A 143 33.97 -11.20 9.16
N LYS A 144 35.10 -10.68 9.66
CA LYS A 144 35.12 -9.48 10.50
C LYS A 144 34.56 -8.27 9.75
N LYS A 145 34.99 -8.02 8.51
CA LYS A 145 34.45 -6.92 7.68
C LYS A 145 32.95 -7.06 7.44
N VAL A 146 32.46 -8.27 7.17
CA VAL A 146 31.01 -8.53 6.99
C VAL A 146 30.27 -8.25 8.30
N PHE A 147 30.81 -8.67 9.43
CA PHE A 147 30.22 -8.44 10.73
C PHE A 147 30.17 -6.95 11.09
N ASP A 148 31.28 -6.23 10.92
CA ASP A 148 31.36 -4.78 11.15
C ASP A 148 30.36 -4.04 10.24
N ALA A 149 30.29 -4.39 8.96
CA ALA A 149 29.31 -3.83 8.03
C ALA A 149 27.85 -4.16 8.41
N THR A 150 27.59 -5.33 8.99
CA THR A 150 26.26 -5.71 9.46
C THR A 150 25.84 -4.87 10.66
N ILE A 151 26.76 -4.65 11.61
CA ILE A 151 26.52 -3.77 12.76
C ILE A 151 26.30 -2.33 12.31
N ASP A 152 27.13 -1.82 11.40
CA ASP A 152 26.98 -0.45 10.91
C ASP A 152 25.69 -0.28 10.11
N ASN A 153 25.27 -1.30 9.35
CA ASN A 153 23.97 -1.29 8.70
C ASN A 153 22.83 -1.22 9.73
N ALA A 154 22.87 -2.02 10.79
CA ALA A 154 21.88 -1.96 11.86
C ALA A 154 21.84 -0.58 12.55
N ARG A 155 23.00 0.03 12.80
CA ARG A 155 23.10 1.40 13.34
C ARG A 155 22.47 2.43 12.40
N LEU A 156 22.75 2.33 11.09
CA LEU A 156 22.18 3.23 10.09
C LEU A 156 20.66 3.08 10.01
N VAL A 157 20.13 1.85 10.06
CA VAL A 157 18.67 1.61 10.09
C VAL A 157 18.03 2.28 11.31
N LEU A 158 18.62 2.14 12.51
CA LEU A 158 18.12 2.81 13.71
C LEU A 158 18.16 4.34 13.60
N ASN A 159 19.23 4.90 13.02
CA ASN A 159 19.33 6.34 12.80
C ASN A 159 18.29 6.83 11.78
N ILE A 160 18.01 6.05 10.73
CA ILE A 160 16.96 6.35 9.76
C ILE A 160 15.59 6.34 10.44
N ASP A 161 15.30 5.35 11.27
CA ASP A 161 14.03 5.26 11.98
C ASP A 161 13.86 6.40 12.99
N ASN A 162 14.93 6.76 13.72
CA ASN A 162 14.93 7.92 14.60
C ASN A 162 14.67 9.23 13.82
N ALA A 163 15.38 9.46 12.70
CA ALA A 163 15.18 10.63 11.87
C ALA A 163 13.75 10.71 11.29
N ARG A 164 13.15 9.56 10.92
CA ARG A 164 11.76 9.47 10.48
C ARG A 164 10.79 9.85 11.58
N LEU A 165 10.95 9.27 12.78
CA LEU A 165 10.12 9.60 13.94
C LEU A 165 10.21 11.08 14.31
N ALA A 166 11.41 11.67 14.27
CA ALA A 166 11.59 13.11 14.49
C ALA A 166 10.91 13.96 13.41
N ALA A 167 11.00 13.56 12.14
CA ALA A 167 10.31 14.25 11.05
C ALA A 167 8.77 14.18 11.20
N ASP A 168 8.24 13.02 11.62
CA ASP A 168 6.80 12.86 11.88
C ASP A 168 6.34 13.69 13.08
N ASP A 169 7.14 13.77 14.15
CA ASP A 169 6.85 14.64 15.31
C ASP A 169 6.80 16.13 14.88
N PHE A 170 7.77 16.58 14.05
CA PHE A 170 7.73 17.93 13.50
C PHE A 170 6.55 18.16 12.55
N ARG A 171 6.16 17.17 11.76
CA ARG A 171 4.98 17.26 10.88
C ARG A 171 3.71 17.46 11.69
N VAL A 172 3.49 16.66 12.74
CA VAL A 172 2.31 16.79 13.61
C VAL A 172 2.30 18.14 14.33
N LYS A 173 3.46 18.59 14.85
CA LYS A 173 3.59 19.91 15.46
C LYS A 173 3.25 21.03 14.48
N TYR A 174 3.76 20.96 13.26
CA TYR A 174 3.46 21.92 12.20
C TYR A 174 1.96 21.94 11.86
N GLU A 175 1.33 20.77 11.71
CA GLU A 175 -0.12 20.67 11.45
C GLU A 175 -0.94 21.28 12.59
N SER A 176 -0.57 21.04 13.85
CA SER A 176 -1.24 21.63 15.01
C SER A 176 -1.09 23.16 15.07
N GLU A 177 0.12 23.66 14.81
CA GLU A 177 0.41 25.11 14.78
C GLU A 177 -0.32 25.79 13.62
N LEU A 178 -0.35 25.16 12.45
CA LEU A 178 -1.07 25.65 11.28
C LEU A 178 -2.58 25.78 11.57
N ALA A 179 -3.17 24.78 12.23
CA ALA A 179 -4.59 24.82 12.61
C ALA A 179 -4.88 25.98 13.58
N ILE A 180 -4.04 26.17 14.60
CA ILE A 180 -4.15 27.29 15.54
C ILE A 180 -4.02 28.62 14.79
N ARG A 181 -3.03 28.74 13.90
CA ARG A 181 -2.80 29.94 13.09
C ARG A 181 -4.01 30.28 12.23
N GLN A 182 -4.60 29.29 11.57
CA GLN A 182 -5.80 29.47 10.74
C GLN A 182 -7.00 29.93 11.57
N SER A 183 -7.19 29.38 12.78
CA SER A 183 -8.23 29.83 13.72
C SER A 183 -8.03 31.30 14.08
N VAL A 184 -6.81 31.69 14.46
CA VAL A 184 -6.50 33.08 14.84
C VAL A 184 -6.66 34.02 13.64
N GLU A 185 -6.29 33.60 12.43
CA GLU A 185 -6.52 34.40 11.23
C GLU A 185 -8.02 34.60 10.94
N ALA A 186 -8.83 33.56 11.12
CA ALA A 186 -10.28 33.66 10.99
C ALA A 186 -10.85 34.65 12.03
N ASP A 187 -10.38 34.59 13.28
CA ASP A 187 -10.78 35.52 14.34
C ASP A 187 -10.38 36.97 14.00
N ILE A 188 -9.16 37.20 13.48
CA ILE A 188 -8.71 38.54 13.07
C ILE A 188 -9.59 39.09 11.94
N VAL A 189 -9.93 38.26 10.94
CA VAL A 189 -10.84 38.66 9.86
C VAL A 189 -12.23 38.97 10.40
N GLY A 190 -12.73 38.16 11.33
CA GLY A 190 -13.99 38.42 12.04
C GLY A 190 -13.98 39.74 12.81
N LEU A 191 -12.91 40.02 13.57
CA LEU A 191 -12.76 41.27 14.31
C LEU A 191 -12.67 42.49 13.38
N ARG A 192 -12.01 42.37 12.23
CA ARG A 192 -12.00 43.44 11.21
C ARG A 192 -13.41 43.73 10.71
N LYS A 193 -14.21 42.71 10.42
CA LYS A 193 -15.62 42.88 10.03
C LYS A 193 -16.43 43.58 11.13
N VAL A 194 -16.27 43.17 12.40
CA VAL A 194 -16.95 43.83 13.52
C VAL A 194 -16.57 45.30 13.64
N ILE A 195 -15.29 45.65 13.40
CA ILE A 195 -14.85 47.05 13.35
C ILE A 195 -15.55 47.81 12.21
N ASP A 196 -15.62 47.22 11.02
CA ASP A 196 -16.28 47.84 9.86
C ASP A 196 -17.78 48.03 10.10
N ASP A 197 -18.46 47.01 10.64
CA ASP A 197 -19.88 47.06 11.01
C ASP A 197 -20.13 48.14 12.09
N THR A 198 -19.26 48.20 13.11
CA THR A 198 -19.34 49.23 14.16
C THR A 198 -19.11 50.63 13.60
N ASN A 199 -18.13 50.80 12.69
CA ASN A 199 -17.88 52.07 12.03
C ASN A 199 -19.06 52.53 11.18
N LEU A 200 -19.73 51.60 10.47
CA LEU A 200 -20.93 51.89 9.70
C LEU A 200 -22.07 52.34 10.61
N THR A 201 -22.31 51.64 11.73
CA THR A 201 -23.32 52.07 12.70
C THR A 201 -23.00 53.44 13.31
N ARG A 202 -21.73 53.72 13.62
CA ARG A 202 -21.28 55.04 14.09
C ARG A 202 -21.59 56.12 13.05
N MET A 203 -21.26 55.90 11.78
CA MET A 203 -21.54 56.86 10.71
C MET A 203 -23.04 57.11 10.53
N ASN A 204 -23.87 56.07 10.63
CA ASN A 204 -25.33 56.22 10.58
C ASN A 204 -25.86 57.08 11.74
N LEU A 205 -25.39 56.82 12.96
CA LEU A 205 -25.76 57.61 14.14
C LEU A 205 -25.24 59.06 14.04
N GLU A 206 -24.03 59.27 13.53
CA GLU A 206 -23.49 60.61 13.28
C GLU A 206 -24.36 61.38 12.25
N SER A 207 -24.82 60.71 11.20
CA SER A 207 -25.75 61.29 10.23
C SER A 207 -27.11 61.62 10.84
N GLU A 208 -27.66 60.76 11.70
CA GLU A 208 -28.93 60.99 12.40
C GLU A 208 -28.81 62.18 13.38
N ILE A 209 -27.69 62.26 14.11
CA ILE A 209 -27.40 63.40 14.99
C ILE A 209 -27.34 64.70 14.18
N GLU A 210 -26.70 64.70 13.02
CA GLU A 210 -26.62 65.91 12.20
C GLU A 210 -27.97 66.31 11.62
N ALA A 211 -28.77 65.35 11.14
CA ALA A 211 -30.14 65.59 10.70
C ALA A 211 -31.01 66.19 11.81
N LEU A 212 -30.95 65.63 13.03
CA LEU A 212 -31.70 66.17 14.18
C LEU A 212 -31.24 67.57 14.60
N LYS A 213 -29.94 67.89 14.47
CA LYS A 213 -29.46 69.27 14.69
C LYS A 213 -29.99 70.23 13.64
N GLU A 214 -30.00 69.84 12.37
CA GLU A 214 -30.59 70.64 11.29
C GLU A 214 -32.08 70.88 11.56
N GLU A 215 -32.85 69.83 11.91
CA GLU A 215 -34.25 69.95 12.31
C GLU A 215 -34.44 70.93 13.48
N LEU A 216 -33.59 70.85 14.51
CA LEU A 216 -33.64 71.76 15.66
C LEU A 216 -33.37 73.21 15.26
N ILE A 217 -32.39 73.45 14.38
CA ILE A 217 -32.09 74.79 13.84
C ILE A 217 -33.30 75.29 13.02
N HIS A 218 -33.87 74.45 12.17
CA HIS A 218 -35.07 74.77 11.41
C HIS A 218 -36.24 75.14 12.32
N LEU A 219 -36.51 74.36 13.36
CA LEU A 219 -37.60 74.61 14.30
C LEU A 219 -37.40 75.92 15.07
N LYS A 220 -36.18 76.22 15.53
CA LYS A 220 -35.84 77.49 16.19
C LYS A 220 -36.05 78.67 15.27
N LYS A 221 -35.59 78.59 14.02
CA LYS A 221 -35.77 79.64 13.02
C LYS A 221 -37.25 79.85 12.69
N ASN A 222 -38.02 78.77 12.60
CA ASN A 222 -39.46 78.85 12.38
C ASN A 222 -40.17 79.56 13.55
N HIS A 223 -39.85 79.15 14.78
CA HIS A 223 -40.40 79.79 15.97
C HIS A 223 -40.02 81.28 16.06
N GLU A 224 -38.77 81.63 15.77
CA GLU A 224 -38.33 83.03 15.74
C GLU A 224 -39.11 83.84 14.70
N ASN A 225 -39.29 83.29 13.50
CA ASN A 225 -40.11 83.91 12.45
C ASN A 225 -41.57 84.08 12.89
N GLU A 226 -42.19 83.05 13.47
CA GLU A 226 -43.57 83.10 13.97
C GLU A 226 -43.74 84.14 15.09
N VAL A 227 -42.78 84.23 16.02
CA VAL A 227 -42.78 85.26 17.08
C VAL A 227 -42.64 86.65 16.48
N ILE A 228 -41.78 86.84 15.48
CA ILE A 228 -41.64 88.12 14.77
C ILE A 228 -42.95 88.46 14.05
N GLU A 229 -43.57 87.50 13.36
CA GLU A 229 -44.84 87.69 12.67
C GLU A 229 -45.97 88.04 13.64
N LEU A 230 -46.09 87.33 14.76
CA LEU A 230 -47.06 87.65 15.81
C LEU A 230 -46.79 89.02 16.44
N ARG A 231 -45.53 89.39 16.68
CA ARG A 231 -45.18 90.74 17.15
C ARG A 231 -45.54 91.80 16.12
N ASN A 232 -45.32 91.54 14.84
CA ASN A 232 -45.72 92.42 13.75
C ASN A 232 -47.25 92.51 13.65
N GLN A 233 -47.98 91.42 13.81
CA GLN A 233 -49.44 91.40 13.88
C GLN A 233 -49.95 92.16 15.10
N ILE A 234 -49.32 92.03 16.27
CA ILE A 234 -49.67 92.81 17.46
C ILE A 234 -49.41 94.31 17.20
N ALA A 235 -48.27 94.65 16.59
CA ALA A 235 -47.93 96.03 16.21
C ALA A 235 -48.87 96.61 15.14
N GLN A 236 -49.28 95.80 14.15
CA GLN A 236 -50.26 96.15 13.13
C GLN A 236 -51.70 96.13 13.65
N SER A 237 -51.99 95.37 14.71
CA SER A 237 -53.27 95.40 15.44
C SER A 237 -53.30 96.50 16.52
N GLY A 238 -52.17 97.18 16.73
CA GLY A 238 -52.10 98.49 17.36
C GLY A 238 -52.78 99.53 16.47
N VAL A 239 -54.06 99.34 16.19
CA VAL A 239 -54.87 100.14 15.28
C VAL A 239 -56.18 100.48 15.98
N HIS A 240 -56.20 101.75 16.42
CA HIS A 240 -57.35 102.64 16.31
C HIS A 240 -58.21 102.27 15.11
N VAL A 241 -59.44 101.85 15.38
CA VAL A 241 -60.44 101.46 14.39
C VAL A 241 -60.85 102.69 13.59
N ASP A 242 -60.24 102.88 12.43
CA ASP A 242 -60.89 103.53 11.31
C ASP A 242 -61.10 102.51 10.19
N VAL A 243 -62.36 102.40 9.83
CA VAL A 243 -62.94 101.43 8.92
C VAL A 243 -62.66 101.93 7.51
N ASP A 244 -61.61 101.43 6.85
CA ASP A 244 -61.51 101.52 5.40
C ASP A 244 -61.62 100.11 4.82
N ALA A 245 -62.80 99.79 4.30
CA ALA A 245 -63.13 98.52 3.68
C ALA A 245 -62.59 98.52 2.25
N PRO A 246 -61.47 97.81 1.95
CA PRO A 246 -61.07 97.61 0.58
C PRO A 246 -62.07 96.65 -0.06
N LYS A 247 -62.49 96.99 -1.28
CA LYS A 247 -63.54 96.32 -2.05
C LYS A 247 -63.51 94.80 -1.86
N GLY A 248 -64.65 94.23 -1.44
CA GLY A 248 -64.82 92.84 -1.05
C GLY A 248 -64.02 91.89 -1.93
N GLN A 249 -63.10 91.18 -1.29
CA GLN A 249 -62.32 90.13 -1.93
C GLN A 249 -63.30 89.11 -2.52
N ASP A 250 -63.16 88.82 -3.81
CA ASP A 250 -64.09 87.95 -4.53
C ASP A 250 -64.07 86.56 -3.88
N LEU A 251 -65.07 86.31 -3.03
CA LEU A 251 -65.21 85.07 -2.28
C LEU A 251 -65.26 83.88 -3.25
N ALA A 252 -65.70 84.08 -4.50
CA ALA A 252 -65.66 83.05 -5.52
C ALA A 252 -64.23 82.63 -5.87
N GLN A 253 -63.29 83.58 -5.97
CA GLN A 253 -61.89 83.32 -6.26
C GLN A 253 -61.19 82.61 -5.10
N ILE A 254 -61.44 83.04 -3.85
CA ILE A 254 -60.89 82.38 -2.65
C ILE A 254 -61.47 80.96 -2.50
N MET A 255 -62.77 80.79 -2.68
CA MET A 255 -63.41 79.47 -2.63
C MET A 255 -62.92 78.55 -3.75
N ALA A 256 -62.62 79.10 -4.94
CA ALA A 256 -62.00 78.35 -6.02
C ALA A 256 -60.55 77.95 -5.70
N GLU A 257 -59.76 78.84 -5.09
CA GLU A 257 -58.38 78.54 -4.67
C GLU A 257 -58.34 77.51 -3.54
N ILE A 258 -59.25 77.58 -2.56
CA ILE A 258 -59.39 76.58 -1.51
C ILE A 258 -59.76 75.22 -2.11
N ARG A 259 -60.74 75.18 -3.04
CA ARG A 259 -61.07 73.94 -3.76
C ARG A 259 -59.88 73.39 -4.53
N ALA A 260 -59.13 74.24 -5.23
CA ALA A 260 -57.93 73.82 -5.96
C ALA A 260 -56.83 73.27 -5.03
N LYS A 261 -56.66 73.85 -3.84
CA LYS A 261 -55.74 73.33 -2.81
C LYS A 261 -56.18 71.96 -2.29
N TYR A 262 -57.47 71.78 -1.99
CA TYR A 262 -58.01 70.48 -1.57
C TYR A 262 -57.92 69.43 -2.69
N GLU A 263 -58.22 69.80 -3.93
CA GLU A 263 -58.10 68.89 -5.06
C GLU A 263 -56.64 68.47 -5.29
N LYS A 264 -55.70 69.41 -5.17
CA LYS A 264 -54.26 69.12 -5.25
C LYS A 264 -53.80 68.21 -4.11
N MET A 265 -54.25 68.47 -2.87
CA MET A 265 -53.93 67.64 -1.71
C MET A 265 -54.51 66.22 -1.84
N ALA A 266 -55.76 66.10 -2.31
CA ALA A 266 -56.40 64.81 -2.54
C ALA A 266 -55.68 64.00 -3.63
N LYS A 267 -55.31 64.65 -4.74
CA LYS A 267 -54.51 64.02 -5.81
C LYS A 267 -53.15 63.57 -5.29
N LYS A 268 -52.44 64.44 -4.56
CA LYS A 268 -51.14 64.11 -3.96
C LYS A 268 -51.23 62.93 -3.00
N ASN A 269 -52.24 62.91 -2.12
CA ASN A 269 -52.47 61.80 -1.20
C ASN A 269 -52.79 60.49 -1.95
N GLN A 270 -53.54 60.56 -3.05
CA GLN A 270 -53.82 59.40 -3.89
C GLN A 270 -52.54 58.87 -4.58
N GLU A 271 -51.68 59.76 -5.07
CA GLU A 271 -50.40 59.41 -5.69
C GLU A 271 -49.43 58.81 -4.66
N GLU A 272 -49.31 59.43 -3.49
CA GLU A 272 -48.48 58.94 -2.37
C GLU A 272 -48.96 57.56 -1.89
N LEU A 273 -50.28 57.34 -1.76
CA LEU A 273 -50.84 56.04 -1.39
C LEU A 273 -50.55 54.98 -2.45
N LYS A 274 -50.69 55.31 -3.74
CA LYS A 274 -50.35 54.39 -4.84
C LYS A 274 -48.86 54.04 -4.85
N ALA A 275 -47.99 55.03 -4.72
CA ALA A 275 -46.54 54.82 -4.67
C ALA A 275 -46.14 53.98 -3.44
N TRP A 276 -46.77 54.20 -2.30
CA TRP A 276 -46.57 53.40 -1.10
C TRP A 276 -47.01 51.94 -1.31
N HIS A 277 -48.19 51.71 -1.87
CA HIS A 277 -48.65 50.36 -2.20
C HIS A 277 -47.75 49.65 -3.22
N GLU A 278 -47.31 50.36 -4.25
CA GLU A 278 -46.40 49.81 -5.27
C GLU A 278 -45.03 49.47 -4.66
N SER A 279 -44.50 50.33 -3.78
CA SER A 279 -43.30 50.07 -3.00
C SER A 279 -43.45 48.81 -2.13
N GLN A 280 -44.56 48.66 -1.41
CA GLN A 280 -44.83 47.47 -0.59
C GLN A 280 -44.95 46.19 -1.44
N ILE A 281 -45.59 46.26 -2.60
CA ILE A 281 -45.70 45.11 -3.52
C ILE A 281 -44.32 44.71 -4.04
N THR A 282 -43.49 45.68 -4.43
CA THR A 282 -42.13 45.39 -4.92
C THR A 282 -41.22 44.85 -3.81
N GLU A 283 -41.32 45.37 -2.59
CA GLU A 283 -40.61 44.84 -1.42
C GLU A 283 -41.00 43.39 -1.13
N VAL A 284 -42.30 43.09 -1.03
CA VAL A 284 -42.77 41.71 -0.83
C VAL A 284 -42.33 40.81 -1.99
N GLN A 285 -42.42 41.28 -3.24
CA GLN A 285 -42.02 40.51 -4.40
C GLN A 285 -40.52 40.19 -4.37
N THR A 286 -39.67 41.16 -4.01
CA THR A 286 -38.22 40.94 -3.89
C THR A 286 -37.90 39.95 -2.77
N GLN A 287 -38.54 40.07 -1.61
CA GLN A 287 -38.40 39.10 -0.51
C GLN A 287 -38.83 37.69 -0.92
N VAL A 288 -39.96 37.55 -1.63
CA VAL A 288 -40.42 36.24 -2.15
C VAL A 288 -39.41 35.65 -3.12
N THR A 289 -38.83 36.46 -4.03
CA THR A 289 -37.80 35.96 -4.96
C THR A 289 -36.54 35.50 -4.24
N GLN A 290 -36.03 36.28 -3.28
CA GLN A 290 -34.86 35.92 -2.48
C GLN A 290 -35.09 34.65 -1.66
N ASN A 291 -36.25 34.54 -0.99
CA ASN A 291 -36.61 33.36 -0.23
C ASN A 291 -36.76 32.12 -1.13
N THR A 292 -37.30 32.28 -2.33
CA THR A 292 -37.44 31.18 -3.30
C THR A 292 -36.07 30.72 -3.81
N GLU A 293 -35.13 31.63 -4.06
CA GLU A 293 -33.76 31.30 -4.45
C GLU A 293 -33.00 30.62 -3.31
N ALA A 294 -33.08 31.15 -2.09
CA ALA A 294 -32.49 30.54 -0.91
C ALA A 294 -33.04 29.12 -0.66
N LEU A 295 -34.35 28.93 -0.82
CA LEU A 295 -35.01 27.63 -0.70
C LEU A 295 -34.51 26.65 -1.76
N LYS A 296 -34.36 27.08 -3.01
CA LYS A 296 -33.79 26.25 -4.09
C LYS A 296 -32.33 25.88 -3.80
N GLY A 297 -31.53 26.82 -3.30
CA GLY A 297 -30.14 26.55 -2.88
C GLY A 297 -30.07 25.48 -1.80
N ALA A 298 -30.84 25.64 -0.72
CA ALA A 298 -30.93 24.66 0.35
C ALA A 298 -31.43 23.29 -0.14
N GLN A 299 -32.40 23.27 -1.07
CA GLN A 299 -32.84 22.01 -1.70
C GLN A 299 -31.69 21.33 -2.46
N THR A 300 -30.91 22.06 -3.27
CA THR A 300 -29.79 21.47 -4.01
C THR A 300 -28.71 20.90 -3.07
N GLU A 301 -28.41 21.59 -1.97
CA GLU A 301 -27.47 21.12 -0.95
C GLU A 301 -27.97 19.81 -0.29
N VAL A 302 -29.25 19.74 0.06
CA VAL A 302 -29.85 18.52 0.61
C VAL A 302 -29.74 17.35 -0.38
N HIS A 303 -29.92 17.58 -1.69
CA HIS A 303 -29.80 16.53 -2.69
C HIS A 303 -28.35 16.06 -2.84
N GLU A 304 -27.38 16.97 -2.82
CA GLU A 304 -25.97 16.62 -2.92
C GLU A 304 -25.49 15.86 -1.66
N LEU A 305 -25.89 16.30 -0.46
CA LEU A 305 -25.60 15.59 0.79
C LEU A 305 -26.20 14.18 0.79
N ARG A 306 -27.43 14.01 0.30
CA ARG A 306 -28.05 12.67 0.15
C ARG A 306 -27.25 11.77 -0.80
N ARG A 307 -26.75 12.33 -1.91
CA ARG A 307 -25.90 11.60 -2.86
C ARG A 307 -24.55 11.23 -2.26
N GLN A 308 -23.95 12.10 -1.45
CA GLN A 308 -22.72 11.80 -0.71
C GLN A 308 -22.93 10.66 0.29
N ILE A 309 -24.03 10.69 1.07
CA ILE A 309 -24.39 9.60 1.99
C ILE A 309 -24.49 8.26 1.24
N GLN A 310 -25.24 8.22 0.14
CA GLN A 310 -25.38 6.99 -0.65
C GLN A 310 -24.03 6.49 -1.20
N THR A 311 -23.15 7.40 -1.62
CA THR A 311 -21.82 7.03 -2.12
C THR A 311 -20.96 6.43 -1.01
N LEU A 312 -20.96 7.04 0.17
CA LEU A 312 -20.24 6.54 1.35
C LEU A 312 -20.80 5.21 1.86
N GLU A 313 -22.12 5.01 1.82
CA GLU A 313 -22.75 3.73 2.16
C GLU A 313 -22.30 2.60 1.22
N ILE A 314 -22.24 2.87 -0.09
CA ILE A 314 -21.74 1.91 -1.08
C ILE A 314 -20.26 1.61 -0.83
N GLU A 315 -19.44 2.63 -0.57
CA GLU A 315 -18.03 2.45 -0.27
C GLU A 315 -17.84 1.60 1.00
N LEU A 316 -18.59 1.89 2.06
CA LEU A 316 -18.57 1.13 3.31
C LEU A 316 -18.95 -0.34 3.10
N GLU A 317 -19.98 -0.62 2.32
CA GLU A 317 -20.40 -2.00 2.04
C GLU A 317 -19.36 -2.73 1.17
N SER A 318 -18.76 -2.03 0.20
CA SER A 318 -17.65 -2.59 -0.60
C SER A 318 -16.44 -2.94 0.27
N GLN A 319 -16.08 -2.09 1.23
CA GLN A 319 -14.96 -2.33 2.17
C GLN A 319 -15.25 -3.49 3.11
N LYS A 320 -16.49 -3.63 3.59
CA LYS A 320 -16.90 -4.82 4.36
C LYS A 320 -16.77 -6.09 3.53
N SER A 321 -17.21 -6.08 2.28
CA SER A 321 -17.08 -7.24 1.38
C SER A 321 -15.61 -7.60 1.14
N LEU A 322 -14.74 -6.60 0.95
CA LEU A 322 -13.29 -6.79 0.80
C LEU A 322 -12.68 -7.41 2.06
N LYS A 323 -13.00 -6.87 3.23
CA LYS A 323 -12.56 -7.41 4.52
C LYS A 323 -12.97 -8.88 4.68
N ALA A 324 -14.23 -9.21 4.41
CA ALA A 324 -14.72 -10.58 4.50
C ALA A 324 -13.95 -11.52 3.54
N SER A 325 -13.64 -11.06 2.32
CA SER A 325 -12.86 -11.86 1.37
C SER A 325 -11.42 -12.08 1.85
N LEU A 326 -10.76 -11.06 2.40
CA LEU A 326 -9.40 -11.17 2.95
C LEU A 326 -9.35 -12.10 4.15
N GLU A 327 -10.30 -11.98 5.08
CA GLU A 327 -10.42 -12.91 6.21
C GLU A 327 -10.68 -14.35 5.75
N GLY A 328 -11.44 -14.55 4.68
CA GLY A 328 -11.63 -15.86 4.05
C GLY A 328 -10.31 -16.42 3.52
N THR A 329 -9.56 -15.64 2.75
CA THR A 329 -8.25 -16.07 2.23
C THR A 329 -7.25 -16.37 3.34
N LEU A 330 -7.26 -15.60 4.43
CA LEU A 330 -6.41 -15.86 5.59
C LEU A 330 -6.74 -17.22 6.21
N ARG A 331 -8.02 -17.50 6.49
CA ARG A 331 -8.45 -18.80 7.02
C ARG A 331 -8.07 -19.95 6.09
N ASP A 332 -8.24 -19.79 4.77
CA ASP A 332 -7.85 -20.81 3.80
C ASP A 332 -6.34 -21.07 3.82
N THR A 333 -5.51 -20.02 3.96
CA THR A 333 -4.06 -20.18 4.08
C THR A 333 -3.65 -20.84 5.39
N GLU A 334 -4.26 -20.45 6.51
CA GLU A 334 -4.03 -21.06 7.83
C GLU A 334 -4.40 -22.55 7.81
N LEU A 335 -5.55 -22.91 7.22
CA LEU A 335 -5.96 -24.30 7.06
C LEU A 335 -4.95 -25.10 6.22
N ARG A 336 -4.47 -24.55 5.10
CA ARG A 336 -3.45 -25.21 4.27
C ARG A 336 -2.15 -25.44 5.04
N TYR A 337 -1.67 -24.43 5.76
CA TYR A 337 -0.46 -24.57 6.58
C TYR A 337 -0.65 -25.58 7.71
N ASN A 338 -1.81 -25.60 8.37
CA ASN A 338 -2.12 -26.60 9.39
C ASN A 338 -2.09 -28.02 8.79
N MET A 339 -2.69 -28.23 7.62
CA MET A 339 -2.63 -29.54 6.93
C MET A 339 -1.19 -29.93 6.55
N GLU A 340 -0.36 -28.98 6.12
CA GLU A 340 1.05 -29.24 5.80
C GLU A 340 1.84 -29.60 7.06
N ILE A 341 1.61 -28.91 8.17
CA ILE A 341 2.21 -29.22 9.48
C ILE A 341 1.78 -30.61 9.96
N GLU A 342 0.49 -30.94 9.86
CA GLU A 342 -0.02 -32.27 10.20
C GLU A 342 0.66 -33.36 9.35
N SER A 343 0.76 -33.15 8.04
CA SER A 343 1.48 -34.04 7.13
C SER A 343 2.94 -34.22 7.54
N LEU A 344 3.68 -33.14 7.78
CA LEU A 344 5.07 -33.21 8.24
C LEU A 344 5.20 -33.94 9.60
N ASN A 345 4.27 -33.70 10.53
CA ASN A 345 4.22 -34.41 11.81
C ASN A 345 4.01 -35.91 11.62
N THR A 346 3.16 -36.34 10.68
CA THR A 346 3.00 -37.79 10.39
C THR A 346 4.29 -38.42 9.87
N ILE A 347 5.06 -37.70 9.05
CA ILE A 347 6.37 -38.16 8.56
C ILE A 347 7.37 -38.25 9.71
N ILE A 348 7.45 -37.23 10.57
CA ILE A 348 8.33 -37.22 11.75
C ILE A 348 8.01 -38.42 12.64
N LEU A 349 6.73 -38.65 12.96
CA LEU A 349 6.32 -39.79 13.77
C LEU A 349 6.69 -41.13 13.13
N GLY A 350 6.56 -41.26 11.80
CA GLY A 350 7.01 -42.44 11.08
C GLY A 350 8.52 -42.68 11.20
N LEU A 351 9.32 -41.65 11.00
CA LEU A 351 10.79 -41.71 11.14
C LEU A 351 11.22 -42.00 12.59
N GLU A 352 10.56 -41.42 13.58
CA GLU A 352 10.81 -41.70 14.99
C GLU A 352 10.53 -43.17 15.34
N ALA A 353 9.44 -43.74 14.80
CA ALA A 353 9.14 -45.16 14.96
C ALA A 353 10.21 -46.05 14.30
N GLU A 354 10.65 -45.73 13.08
CA GLU A 354 11.75 -46.46 12.42
C GLU A 354 13.04 -46.41 13.25
N ILE A 355 13.43 -45.23 13.74
CA ILE A 355 14.60 -45.06 14.61
C ILE A 355 14.47 -45.90 15.88
N ALA A 356 13.28 -45.92 16.50
CA ALA A 356 13.03 -46.74 17.69
C ALA A 356 13.20 -48.24 17.39
N THR A 357 12.70 -48.72 16.26
CA THR A 357 12.88 -50.12 15.84
C THR A 357 14.35 -50.46 15.59
N TYR A 358 15.12 -49.59 14.93
CA TYR A 358 16.55 -49.80 14.70
C TYR A 358 17.34 -49.84 16.00
N ARG A 359 17.04 -48.94 16.95
CA ARG A 359 17.66 -48.96 18.29
C ARG A 359 17.39 -50.27 19.02
N ARG A 360 16.14 -50.74 19.02
CA ARG A 360 15.74 -52.01 19.67
C ARG A 360 16.45 -53.22 19.06
N LEU A 361 16.65 -53.23 17.74
CA LEU A 361 17.38 -54.28 17.03
C LEU A 361 18.88 -54.24 17.34
N LEU A 362 19.48 -53.04 17.44
CA LEU A 362 20.87 -52.83 17.82
C LEU A 362 21.17 -53.24 19.27
N ASP A 363 20.21 -53.04 20.18
CA ASP A 363 20.33 -53.40 21.60
C ASP A 363 20.10 -54.92 21.86
N GLY A 364 19.95 -55.73 20.81
CA GLY A 364 19.85 -57.19 20.90
C GLY A 364 18.46 -57.72 21.25
N GLY A 365 17.39 -56.94 21.04
CA GLY A 365 16.02 -57.39 21.26
C GLY A 365 15.49 -58.30 20.14
N ASP A 366 14.89 -59.44 20.51
CA ASP A 366 14.17 -60.31 19.58
C ASP A 366 12.97 -59.57 18.94
N PHE A 367 12.94 -59.47 17.61
CA PHE A 367 11.84 -58.86 16.87
C PHE A 367 10.64 -59.83 16.77
N LYS A 368 9.63 -59.65 17.63
CA LYS A 368 8.35 -60.37 17.54
C LYS A 368 7.30 -59.47 16.89
N LEU A 369 6.65 -59.98 15.85
CA LEU A 369 5.64 -59.27 15.04
C LEU A 369 4.43 -58.75 15.86
N GLN A 370 4.19 -59.34 17.03
CA GLN A 370 3.15 -58.94 17.98
C GLN A 370 3.42 -57.55 18.61
N ASP A 371 4.68 -57.20 18.86
CA ASP A 371 5.05 -55.98 19.61
C ASP A 371 4.89 -54.72 18.75
N ALA A 372 5.12 -54.82 17.44
CA ALA A 372 4.92 -53.72 16.49
C ALA A 372 3.44 -53.29 16.39
N LEU A 373 2.50 -54.23 16.60
CA LEU A 373 1.06 -53.96 16.53
C LEU A 373 0.53 -53.28 17.80
N GLU A 374 1.14 -53.55 18.96
CA GLU A 374 0.83 -52.87 20.23
C GLU A 374 1.45 -51.47 20.32
N GLU A 375 2.66 -51.29 19.78
CA GLU A 375 3.35 -50.00 19.78
C GLU A 375 2.70 -48.99 18.82
N GLN A 376 2.15 -49.46 17.69
CA GLN A 376 1.34 -48.65 16.78
C GLN A 376 -0.01 -48.23 17.39
N LYS A 377 -0.61 -49.05 18.28
CA LYS A 377 -1.84 -48.71 19.01
C LYS A 377 -1.63 -47.64 20.08
N THR A 378 -0.48 -47.67 20.77
CA THR A 378 -0.17 -46.76 21.89
C THR A 378 0.36 -45.40 21.44
N THR A 379 1.06 -45.32 20.30
CA THR A 379 1.48 -44.04 19.70
C THR A 379 0.30 -43.24 19.12
N VAL A 380 -0.70 -43.91 18.55
CA VAL A 380 -1.95 -43.26 18.05
C VAL A 380 -2.82 -42.71 19.19
N THR A 381 -2.74 -43.26 20.41
CA THR A 381 -3.49 -42.76 21.58
C THR A 381 -2.77 -41.60 22.28
N LYS A 382 -1.44 -41.59 22.33
CA LYS A 382 -0.67 -40.50 22.97
C LYS A 382 -0.73 -39.14 22.23
N THR A 383 -1.15 -39.11 20.96
CA THR A 383 -1.15 -37.90 20.12
C THR A 383 -2.49 -37.17 20.01
N LYS A 384 -3.59 -37.71 20.56
CA LYS A 384 -4.86 -36.97 20.62
C LYS A 384 -4.84 -35.97 21.78
N LYS A 385 -4.29 -34.78 21.54
CA LYS A 385 -4.42 -33.64 22.45
C LYS A 385 -5.42 -32.66 21.85
N VAL A 386 -6.55 -32.45 22.51
CA VAL A 386 -7.52 -31.42 22.11
C VAL A 386 -7.08 -30.11 22.77
N MET A 387 -6.73 -29.13 21.95
CA MET A 387 -6.38 -27.80 22.40
C MET A 387 -7.61 -26.90 22.23
N THR A 388 -8.25 -26.54 23.33
CA THR A 388 -9.44 -25.67 23.33
C THR A 388 -8.99 -24.25 23.65
N VAL A 389 -9.20 -23.34 22.70
CA VAL A 389 -8.87 -21.92 22.87
C VAL A 389 -10.17 -21.15 23.11
N THR A 390 -10.29 -20.55 24.29
CA THR A 390 -11.42 -19.67 24.63
C THR A 390 -10.96 -18.22 24.57
N GLN A 391 -11.60 -17.44 23.69
CA GLN A 391 -11.35 -16.01 23.54
C GLN A 391 -12.59 -15.21 23.95
N THR A 392 -12.39 -14.17 24.75
CA THR A 392 -13.45 -13.21 25.08
C THR A 392 -13.26 -11.95 24.24
N LEU A 393 -14.25 -11.64 23.40
CA LEU A 393 -14.27 -10.48 22.49
C LEU A 393 -15.19 -9.39 23.06
N VAL A 394 -14.70 -8.15 23.09
CA VAL A 394 -15.51 -6.95 23.29
C VAL A 394 -15.24 -6.03 22.11
N ASP A 395 -16.30 -5.58 21.42
CA ASP A 395 -16.23 -4.73 20.22
C ASP A 395 -15.28 -5.24 19.11
N GLY A 396 -15.21 -6.56 18.93
CA GLY A 396 -14.40 -7.19 17.87
C GLY A 396 -12.90 -7.20 18.13
N LYS A 397 -12.44 -6.77 19.31
CA LYS A 397 -11.04 -6.92 19.75
C LYS A 397 -10.94 -7.97 20.86
N VAL A 398 -9.91 -8.81 20.78
CA VAL A 398 -9.64 -9.87 21.77
C VAL A 398 -9.06 -9.23 23.03
N VAL A 399 -9.82 -9.27 24.13
CA VAL A 399 -9.42 -8.66 25.42
C VAL A 399 -8.76 -9.69 26.34
N SER A 400 -9.09 -10.97 26.18
CA SER A 400 -8.38 -12.06 26.86
C SER A 400 -8.43 -13.35 26.03
N SER A 401 -7.36 -14.13 26.10
CA SER A 401 -7.18 -15.40 25.39
C SER A 401 -6.63 -16.43 26.38
N SER A 402 -7.38 -17.51 26.62
CA SER A 402 -6.92 -18.65 27.41
C SER A 402 -6.83 -19.90 26.54
N THR A 403 -5.75 -20.66 26.70
CA THR A 403 -5.47 -21.89 25.95
C THR A 403 -5.37 -23.05 26.91
N GLU A 404 -6.27 -24.03 26.78
CA GLU A 404 -6.27 -25.23 27.61
C GLU A 404 -6.08 -26.48 26.75
N THR A 405 -5.06 -27.26 27.09
CA THR A 405 -4.64 -28.44 26.32
C THR A 405 -4.97 -29.70 27.11
N LYS A 406 -5.90 -30.52 26.62
CA LYS A 406 -6.34 -31.74 27.29
C LYS A 406 -5.93 -32.98 26.49
N ASN A 407 -5.26 -33.92 27.14
CA ASN A 407 -4.93 -35.22 26.55
C ASN A 407 -6.19 -36.09 26.56
N LEU A 408 -6.54 -36.73 25.44
CA LEU A 408 -7.66 -37.68 25.33
C LEU A 408 -7.27 -39.08 25.78
#